data_AF-A0A4Q2YLM2-F1
#
_entry.id   AF-A0A4Q2YLM2-F1
#
_cell.length_a   1.000
_cell.length_b   1.000
_cell.length_c   1.000
_cell.angle_alpha   90.00
_cell.angle_beta   90.00
_cell.angle_gamma   90.00
#
_symmetry.space_group_name_H-M   'P 1'
#
loop_
_entity.id
_entity.type
_entity.pdbx_description
1 polymer ?
#
loop_
_entity_poly.entity_id
_entity_poly.type
_entity_poly.pdbx_seq_one_letter_code
_entity_poly.pdbx_strand_id
1 'polypeptide(L)' 'NEDRGITVIMVTHEDEVAAYAKRVIRVKDGLIESDLSK' A
#
# COMPACT_ATOMS: atom_id res chain seq x y z
N ASN A 1 13.52 -5.46 1.76
CA ASN A 1 13.32 -4.93 3.13
C ASN A 1 12.88 -5.95 4.17
N GLU A 2 12.38 -7.13 3.77
CA GLU A 2 11.90 -8.13 4.74
C GLU A 2 12.98 -8.61 5.70
N ASP A 3 14.20 -8.84 5.23
CA ASP A 3 15.31 -9.33 6.07
C ASP A 3 15.89 -8.29 7.03
N ARG A 4 15.56 -7.00 6.84
CA ARG A 4 16.08 -5.89 7.67
C ARG A 4 15.02 -5.32 8.61
N GLY A 5 13.79 -5.84 8.59
CA GLY A 5 12.68 -5.35 9.42
C GLY A 5 12.26 -3.91 9.09
N ILE A 6 12.57 -3.41 7.90
CA ILE A 6 12.29 -2.01 7.53
C ILE A 6 10.87 -1.90 6.96
N THR A 7 10.03 -1.10 7.63
CA THR A 7 8.70 -0.74 7.13
C THR A 7 8.80 0.33 6.06
N VAL A 8 8.06 0.14 4.96
CA VAL A 8 8.00 1.10 3.84
C VAL A 8 6.56 1.50 3.61
N ILE A 9 6.33 2.81 3.48
CA ILE A 9 5.08 3.38 3.00
C ILE A 9 5.39 4.05 1.67
N MET A 10 4.59 3.74 0.65
CA MET A 10 4.75 4.27 -0.69
C MET A 10 3.37 4.71 -1.19
N VAL A 11 3.32 5.87 -1.84
CA VAL A 11 2.13 6.37 -2.52
C VAL A 11 2.37 6.28 -4.01
N THR A 12 1.44 5.65 -4.72
CA THR A 12 1.48 5.52 -6.18
C THR A 12 0.06 5.65 -6.73
N HIS A 13 -0.03 6.05 -7.99
CA HIS A 13 -1.26 6.06 -8.78
C HIS A 13 -1.36 4.84 -9.70
N GLU A 14 -0.29 4.03 -9.76
CA GLU A 14 -0.20 2.83 -10.59
C GLU A 14 -0.61 1.60 -9.77
N ASP A 15 -1.73 0.96 -10.16
CA ASP A 15 -2.25 -0.23 -9.48
C ASP A 15 -1.27 -1.42 -9.53
N GLU A 16 -0.51 -1.55 -10.62
CA GLU A 16 0.50 -2.61 -10.78
C GLU A 16 1.59 -2.50 -9.71
N VAL A 17 2.03 -1.28 -9.39
CA VAL A 17 3.04 -1.03 -8.36
C VAL A 17 2.48 -1.33 -6.98
N ALA A 18 1.23 -0.92 -6.69
CA ALA A 18 0.56 -1.21 -5.43
C ALA A 18 0.36 -2.72 -5.21
N ALA A 19 0.14 -3.49 -6.28
CA ALA A 19 -0.06 -4.94 -6.21
C ALA A 19 1.15 -5.71 -5.66
N TYR A 20 2.36 -5.14 -5.67
CA TYR A 20 3.54 -5.75 -5.04
C TYR A 20 3.60 -5.55 -3.52
N ALA A 21 2.80 -4.64 -2.95
CA ALA A 21 2.78 -4.39 -1.52
C ALA A 21 2.08 -5.52 -0.74
N LYS A 22 2.43 -5.63 0.54
CA LYS A 22 1.76 -6.54 1.50
C LYS A 22 0.37 -6.04 1.90
N ARG A 23 0.19 -4.72 1.91
CA ARG A 23 -1.05 -4.05 2.23
C ARG A 23 -1.26 -2.90 1.26
N VAL A 24 -2.49 -2.76 0.77
CA VAL A 24 -2.91 -1.70 -0.15
C VAL A 24 -4.07 -0.96 0.50
N ILE A 25 -3.90 0.35 0.69
CA ILE A 25 -4.93 1.25 1.20
C ILE A 25 -5.28 2.23 0.08
N ARG A 26 -6.57 2.30 -0.30
CA ARG A 26 -7.07 3.33 -1.21
C ARG A 26 -7.70 4.45 -0.39
N VAL A 27 -7.32 5.68 -0.71
CA VAL A 27 -7.82 6.89 -0.07
C VAL A 27 -8.54 7.73 -1.10
N LYS A 28 -9.73 8.22 -0.75
CA LYS A 28 -10.53 9.11 -1.57
C LYS A 28 -11.21 10.14 -0.68
N ASP A 29 -11.14 11.41 -1.08
CA ASP A 29 -11.71 12.54 -0.33
C ASP A 29 -11.25 12.59 1.15
N GLY A 30 -10.01 12.17 1.42
CA GLY A 30 -9.44 12.14 2.77
C GLY A 30 -9.90 10.96 3.64
N LEU A 31 -10.71 10.05 3.10
CA LEU A 31 -11.21 8.86 3.79
C LEU A 31 -10.60 7.58 3.22
N ILE A 32 -10.48 6.55 4.05
CA ILE A 32 -10.09 5.21 3.58
C ILE A 32 -11.29 4.61 2.85
N GLU A 33 -11.13 4.39 1.54
CA GLU A 33 -12.12 3.75 0.69
C GLU A 33 -12.01 2.23 0.77
N SER A 34 -10.78 1.70 0.77
CA SER A 34 -10.52 0.26 0.91
C SER A 34 -9.21 -0.03 1.63
N ASP A 35 -9.17 -1.15 2.34
CA ASP A 35 -7.99 -1.65 3.04
C ASP A 35 -7.86 -3.17 2.82
N LEU A 36 -6.80 -3.57 2.12
CA LEU A 36 -6.55 -4.96 1.74
C LEU A 36 -5.16 -5.39 2.21
N SER A 37 -5.10 -6.50 2.95
CA SER A 37 -3.87 -7.20 3.32
C SER A 37 -3.78 -8.54 2.60
N LYS A 38 -2.59 -8.86 2.06
CA LYS A 38 -2.28 -10.22 1.59
C LYS A 38 -2.02 -11.18 2.74
#